data_AF-A0A6L8EUX5-F1
#
_entry.id   AF-A0A6L8EUX5-F1
#
_cell.length_a   1.000
_cell.length_b   1.000
_cell.length_c   1.000
_cell.angle_alpha   90.00
_cell.angle_beta   90.00
_cell.angle_gamma   90.00
#
_symmetry.space_group_name_H-M   'P 1'
#
loop_
_entity.id
_entity.type
_entity.pdbx_description
1 polymer ?
#
loop_
_entity_poly.entity_id
_entity_poly.type
_entity_poly.pdbx_seq_one_letter_code
_entity_poly.pdbx_strand_id
1 'polypeptide(L)'
;MGHLDTIEKSAQKLIALCQKEKQTKTDKEKMLVIQAEILAGIENLAECELCGSISEIIVTMTLADVTAKLCKECGVKSLEVGKIPSSKQSTPRKRARRAKPPTASSAESKPNARSTRAKRAKPVEEPEPESPAVLHTRVEAETGIKKADVKRLHKIVQDIAAPMSPEHTLTYVQREVEIAKMKVDANALEKAVALLTQRNGSQAVSAV
;
A
#
# COMPACT_ATOMS: atom_id res chain seq x y z
N MET A 1 19.58 5.07 -25.82
CA MET A 1 19.83 4.57 -24.45
C MET A 1 18.55 3.91 -23.99
N GLY A 2 18.66 2.73 -23.39
CA GLY A 2 17.50 1.99 -22.93
C GLY A 2 16.84 2.66 -21.72
N HIS A 3 15.56 2.39 -21.49
CA HIS A 3 14.86 2.86 -20.29
C HIS A 3 15.51 2.34 -18.99
N LEU A 4 16.02 1.10 -18.99
CA LEU A 4 16.78 0.49 -17.90
C LEU A 4 18.09 1.25 -17.65
N ASP A 5 18.83 1.61 -18.70
CA ASP A 5 20.05 2.43 -18.57
C ASP A 5 19.74 3.80 -17.95
N THR A 6 18.62 4.42 -18.36
CA THR A 6 18.18 5.70 -17.81
C THR A 6 17.81 5.57 -16.33
N ILE A 7 17.06 4.52 -15.96
CA ILE A 7 16.72 4.23 -14.56
C ILE A 7 18.00 4.04 -13.74
N GLU A 8 18.96 3.26 -14.24
CA GLU A 8 20.22 3.01 -13.54
C GLU A 8 20.99 4.31 -13.30
N LYS A 9 21.17 5.12 -14.35
CA LYS A 9 21.87 6.41 -14.24
C LYS A 9 21.17 7.37 -13.28
N SER A 10 19.84 7.46 -13.33
CA SER A 10 19.08 8.31 -12.43
C SER A 10 19.14 7.79 -10.99
N ALA A 11 19.11 6.48 -10.76
CA ALA A 11 19.32 5.88 -9.44
C ALA A 11 20.72 6.17 -8.89
N GLN A 12 21.77 6.08 -9.72
CA GLN A 12 23.14 6.44 -9.31
C GLN A 12 23.25 7.92 -8.91
N LYS A 13 22.62 8.83 -9.65
CA LYS A 13 22.56 10.26 -9.29
C LYS A 13 21.83 10.47 -7.95
N LEU A 14 20.75 9.72 -7.71
CA LEU A 14 20.00 9.79 -6.45
C LEU A 14 20.88 9.34 -5.27
N ILE A 15 21.58 8.22 -5.42
CA ILE A 15 22.51 7.69 -4.41
C ILE A 15 23.58 8.74 -4.08
N ALA A 16 24.19 9.36 -5.10
CA ALA A 16 25.20 10.41 -4.90
C ALA A 16 24.66 11.63 -4.14
N LEU A 17 23.40 12.02 -4.36
CA LEU A 17 22.75 13.10 -3.58
C LEU A 17 22.48 12.68 -2.14
N CYS A 18 22.06 11.43 -1.92
CA CYS A 18 21.80 10.89 -0.58
C CYS A 18 23.07 10.75 0.27
N GLN A 19 24.25 10.57 -0.36
CA GLN A 19 25.53 10.43 0.32
C GLN A 19 26.11 11.76 0.84
N LYS A 20 25.51 12.90 0.54
CA LYS A 20 25.95 14.21 1.06
C LYS A 20 25.66 14.33 2.56
N GLU A 21 26.64 14.83 3.34
CA GLU A 21 26.50 15.02 4.79
C GLU A 21 25.35 15.96 5.19
N LYS A 22 25.05 16.98 4.38
CA LYS A 22 23.92 17.89 4.56
C LYS A 22 23.20 18.10 3.24
N GLN A 23 21.89 17.86 3.23
CA GLN A 23 21.05 18.10 2.07
C GLN A 23 20.52 19.54 2.07
N THR A 24 20.75 20.25 0.97
CA THR A 24 20.17 21.58 0.75
C THR A 24 18.74 21.49 0.22
N LYS A 25 18.00 22.61 0.22
CA LYS A 25 16.66 22.68 -0.42
C LYS A 25 16.73 22.29 -1.90
N THR A 26 17.77 22.76 -2.59
CA THR A 26 18.02 22.44 -4.00
C THR A 26 18.34 20.97 -4.23
N ASP A 27 19.01 20.30 -3.29
CA ASP A 27 19.24 18.86 -3.39
C ASP A 27 17.91 18.08 -3.31
N LYS A 28 16.99 18.49 -2.41
CA LYS A 28 15.66 17.87 -2.31
C LYS A 28 14.83 18.06 -3.59
N GLU A 29 14.88 19.24 -4.20
CA GLU A 29 14.24 19.50 -5.49
C GLU A 29 14.82 18.60 -6.59
N LYS A 30 16.15 18.43 -6.65
CA LYS A 30 16.80 17.51 -7.59
C LYS A 30 16.40 16.05 -7.36
N MET A 31 16.25 15.63 -6.10
CA MET A 31 15.79 14.27 -5.77
C MET A 31 14.38 14.01 -6.31
N LEU A 32 13.46 14.99 -6.22
CA LEU A 32 12.11 14.86 -6.77
C LEU A 32 12.12 14.74 -8.29
N VAL A 33 12.97 15.52 -8.98
CA VAL A 33 13.14 15.42 -10.44
C VAL A 33 13.67 14.03 -10.83
N ILE A 34 14.70 13.55 -10.14
CA ILE A 34 15.28 12.23 -10.38
C ILE A 34 14.26 11.11 -10.12
N GLN A 35 13.43 11.25 -9.08
CA GLN A 35 12.35 10.31 -8.81
C GLN A 35 11.34 10.26 -9.97
N ALA A 36 10.95 11.41 -10.51
CA ALA A 36 10.05 11.48 -11.65
C ALA A 36 10.66 10.83 -12.90
N GLU A 37 11.96 11.03 -13.16
CA GLU A 37 12.68 10.37 -14.25
C GLU A 37 12.70 8.84 -14.12
N ILE A 38 12.95 8.33 -12.91
CA ILE A 38 12.93 6.88 -12.63
C ILE A 38 11.54 6.30 -12.89
N LEU A 39 10.48 6.97 -12.42
CA LEU A 39 9.10 6.52 -12.61
C LEU A 39 8.73 6.50 -14.10
N ALA A 40 9.07 7.55 -14.85
CA ALA A 40 8.84 7.60 -16.29
C ALA A 40 9.59 6.48 -17.03
N GLY A 41 10.82 6.14 -16.59
CA GLY A 41 11.55 4.99 -17.13
C GLY A 41 10.81 3.67 -16.89
N ILE A 42 10.29 3.46 -15.68
CA ILE A 42 9.58 2.22 -15.30
C ILE A 42 8.29 2.03 -16.09
N GLU A 43 7.54 3.11 -16.35
CA GLU A 43 6.27 3.05 -17.10
C GLU A 43 6.43 2.53 -18.53
N ASN A 44 7.63 2.65 -19.11
CA ASN A 44 7.94 2.17 -20.45
C ASN A 44 8.43 0.71 -20.48
N LEU A 45 8.57 0.06 -19.32
CA LEU A 45 8.97 -1.34 -19.25
C LEU A 45 7.75 -2.26 -19.29
N ALA A 46 7.91 -3.40 -19.96
CA ALA A 46 6.88 -4.41 -20.06
C ALA A 46 7.30 -5.73 -19.39
N GLU A 47 6.33 -6.48 -18.90
CA GLU A 47 6.52 -7.77 -18.24
C GLU A 47 6.27 -8.92 -19.21
N CYS A 48 7.14 -9.94 -19.16
CA CYS A 48 6.97 -11.20 -19.89
C CYS A 48 5.89 -12.06 -19.25
N GLU A 49 4.93 -12.54 -20.03
CA GLU A 49 3.78 -13.34 -19.56
C GLU A 49 4.16 -14.77 -19.14
N LEU A 50 5.37 -15.23 -19.46
CA LEU A 50 5.86 -16.56 -19.09
C LEU A 50 6.73 -16.53 -17.83
N CYS A 51 7.78 -15.72 -17.82
CA CYS A 51 8.75 -15.71 -16.72
C CYS A 51 8.63 -14.51 -15.77
N GLY A 52 7.76 -13.53 -16.07
CA GLY A 52 7.62 -12.32 -15.26
C GLY A 52 8.82 -11.37 -15.34
N SER A 53 9.78 -11.62 -16.24
CA SER A 53 10.91 -10.71 -16.42
C SER A 53 10.41 -9.36 -16.96
N ILE A 54 10.89 -8.27 -16.37
CA ILE A 54 10.67 -6.92 -16.88
C ILE A 54 11.75 -6.62 -17.90
N SER A 55 11.36 -6.20 -19.10
CA SER A 55 12.28 -5.86 -20.18
C SER A 55 11.76 -4.66 -20.97
N GLU A 56 12.68 -3.95 -21.62
CA GLU A 56 12.35 -2.90 -22.59
C GLU A 56 11.76 -3.48 -23.87
N ILE A 57 12.19 -4.69 -24.24
CA ILE A 57 11.79 -5.35 -25.47
C ILE A 57 10.99 -6.58 -25.11
N ILE A 58 9.67 -6.42 -25.17
CA ILE A 58 8.70 -7.50 -25.10
C ILE A 58 8.00 -7.58 -26.44
N VAL A 59 8.05 -8.76 -27.06
CA VAL A 59 7.44 -9.02 -28.37
C VAL A 59 6.13 -9.77 -28.17
N THR A 60 5.10 -9.36 -28.90
CA THR A 60 3.86 -10.14 -28.97
C THR A 60 4.02 -11.20 -30.06
N MET A 61 3.95 -12.47 -29.69
CA MET A 61 4.14 -13.60 -30.60
C MET A 61 2.94 -14.53 -30.57
N THR A 62 2.58 -15.08 -31.73
CA THR A 62 1.50 -16.06 -31.88
C THR A 62 2.06 -17.37 -32.44
N LEU A 63 1.87 -18.48 -31.72
CA LEU A 63 2.22 -19.83 -32.16
C LEU A 63 1.13 -20.80 -31.74
N ALA A 64 0.69 -21.67 -32.66
CA ALA A 64 -0.33 -22.69 -32.42
C ALA A 64 -1.57 -22.12 -31.70
N ASP A 65 -2.12 -21.03 -32.25
CA ASP A 65 -3.31 -20.31 -31.75
C ASP A 65 -3.19 -19.66 -30.36
N VAL A 66 -1.99 -19.64 -29.79
CA VAL A 66 -1.69 -18.92 -28.54
C VAL A 66 -0.93 -17.65 -28.85
N THR A 67 -1.43 -16.50 -28.40
CA THR A 67 -0.74 -15.21 -28.44
C THR A 67 -0.22 -14.84 -27.05
N ALA A 68 1.06 -14.48 -26.94
CA ALA A 68 1.66 -14.05 -25.68
C ALA A 68 2.70 -12.94 -25.86
N LYS A 69 2.87 -12.14 -24.81
CA LYS A 69 3.92 -11.11 -24.69
C LYS A 69 5.17 -11.70 -24.04
N LEU A 70 6.24 -11.85 -24.80
CA LEU A 70 7.43 -12.60 -24.42
C LEU A 70 8.69 -11.74 -24.45
N CYS A 71 9.55 -11.93 -23.45
CA CYS A 71 10.93 -11.47 -23.53
C CYS A 71 11.72 -12.30 -24.54
N LYS A 72 12.90 -11.80 -24.93
CA LYS A 72 13.80 -12.45 -25.89
C LYS A 72 14.02 -13.94 -25.59
N GLU A 73 14.38 -14.28 -24.35
CA GLU A 73 14.68 -15.66 -23.95
C GLU A 73 13.47 -16.59 -24.06
N CYS A 74 12.30 -16.11 -23.61
CA CYS A 74 11.06 -16.87 -23.68
C CYS A 74 10.54 -17.01 -25.13
N GLY A 75 10.74 -15.97 -25.95
CA GLY A 75 10.42 -15.99 -27.37
C GLY A 75 11.25 -17.03 -28.12
N VAL A 76 12.57 -17.02 -27.95
CA VAL A 76 13.48 -17.99 -28.59
C VAL A 76 13.12 -19.43 -28.19
N LYS A 77 12.94 -19.70 -26.89
CA LYS A 77 12.54 -21.04 -26.42
C LYS A 77 11.20 -21.50 -27.01
N SER A 78 10.24 -20.59 -27.15
CA SER A 78 8.93 -20.92 -27.72
C SER A 78 9.02 -21.22 -29.22
N LEU A 79 9.92 -20.52 -29.94
CA LEU A 79 10.22 -20.80 -31.35
C LEU A 79 10.91 -22.16 -31.52
N GLU A 80 11.90 -22.48 -30.69
CA GLU A 80 12.62 -23.76 -30.74
C GLU A 80 11.69 -24.96 -30.49
N VAL A 81 10.75 -24.83 -29.54
CA VAL A 81 9.80 -25.89 -29.19
C VAL A 81 8.55 -25.87 -30.10
N GLY A 82 8.37 -24.82 -30.91
CA GLY A 82 7.22 -24.66 -31.81
C GLY A 82 5.89 -24.40 -31.09
N LYS A 83 5.90 -24.12 -29.77
CA LYS A 83 4.70 -23.80 -28.99
C LYS A 83 5.03 -22.80 -27.88
N ILE A 84 4.06 -21.95 -27.56
CA ILE A 84 4.13 -21.10 -26.36
C ILE A 84 3.59 -21.93 -25.18
N PRO A 85 4.39 -22.19 -24.14
CA PRO A 85 3.91 -22.91 -22.96
C PRO A 85 2.81 -22.11 -22.26
N SER A 86 1.75 -22.78 -21.82
CA SER A 86 0.66 -22.11 -21.12
C SER A 86 1.13 -21.54 -19.78
N SER A 87 0.92 -20.25 -19.56
CA SER A 87 1.30 -19.47 -18.35
C SER A 87 0.72 -20.01 -17.01
N LYS A 88 -0.10 -21.07 -17.01
CA LYS A 88 -0.76 -21.65 -15.83
C LYS A 88 0.19 -22.18 -14.73
N GLN A 89 1.50 -22.23 -14.97
CA GLN A 89 2.48 -22.79 -14.03
C GLN A 89 3.40 -21.75 -13.35
N SER A 90 3.16 -20.45 -13.58
CA SER A 90 3.74 -19.42 -12.72
C SER A 90 2.79 -19.22 -11.55
N THR A 91 3.24 -19.52 -10.32
CA THR A 91 2.50 -19.17 -9.11
C THR A 91 2.08 -17.71 -9.19
N PRO A 92 0.81 -17.37 -8.92
CA PRO A 92 0.35 -16.01 -9.04
C PRO A 92 1.04 -15.19 -7.96
N ARG A 93 2.12 -14.48 -8.31
CA ARG A 93 2.52 -13.32 -7.51
C ARG A 93 1.36 -12.33 -7.62
N LYS A 94 0.49 -12.34 -6.61
CA LYS A 94 -0.55 -11.33 -6.37
C LYS A 94 0.13 -9.95 -6.30
N ARG A 95 0.39 -9.33 -7.46
CA ARG A 95 0.50 -7.89 -7.54
C ARG A 95 -0.92 -7.37 -7.62
N ALA A 96 -1.35 -6.70 -6.56
CA ALA A 96 -2.61 -5.99 -6.54
C ALA A 96 -2.60 -4.94 -7.67
N ARG A 97 -3.20 -5.29 -8.81
CA ARG A 97 -3.52 -4.31 -9.84
C ARG A 97 -4.59 -3.40 -9.26
N ARG A 98 -4.23 -2.14 -9.00
CA ARG A 98 -5.16 -1.06 -8.69
C ARG A 98 -6.09 -0.91 -9.90
N ALA A 99 -7.34 -1.36 -9.76
CA ALA A 99 -8.34 -1.23 -10.81
C ALA A 99 -8.69 0.25 -11.01
N LYS A 100 -8.65 0.70 -12.26
CA LYS A 100 -9.24 1.97 -12.71
C LYS A 100 -10.75 1.74 -12.83
N PRO A 101 -11.63 2.57 -12.24
CA PRO A 101 -13.07 2.42 -12.42
C PRO A 101 -13.45 3.04 -13.77
N PRO A 102 -14.41 2.43 -14.49
CA PRO A 102 -15.48 3.27 -15.02
C PRO A 102 -16.88 2.65 -14.87
N THR A 103 -17.73 3.49 -14.27
CA THR A 103 -19.14 3.75 -14.65
C THR A 103 -20.10 2.57 -14.73
N ALA A 104 -20.90 2.43 -13.68
CA ALA A 104 -22.19 1.75 -13.72
C ALA A 104 -23.21 2.62 -14.46
N SER A 105 -23.75 2.10 -15.57
CA SER A 105 -25.07 2.48 -16.08
C SER A 105 -25.99 1.28 -15.91
N SER A 106 -26.99 1.48 -15.05
CA SER A 106 -28.05 0.55 -14.67
C SER A 106 -28.81 -0.03 -15.86
N ALA A 107 -29.10 -1.33 -15.79
CA ALA A 107 -30.28 -1.93 -16.40
C ALA A 107 -30.98 -2.80 -15.35
N GLU A 108 -32.29 -2.66 -15.34
CA GLU A 108 -33.26 -3.03 -14.32
C GLU A 108 -33.37 -4.54 -14.07
N SER A 109 -33.76 -4.91 -12.84
CA SER A 109 -34.81 -5.91 -12.57
C SER A 109 -35.20 -5.92 -11.08
N LYS A 110 -36.46 -5.56 -10.81
CA LYS A 110 -37.26 -5.75 -9.58
C LYS A 110 -38.21 -6.96 -9.81
N PRO A 111 -39.13 -7.37 -8.91
CA PRO A 111 -39.25 -7.19 -7.45
C PRO A 111 -39.79 -8.46 -6.69
N ASN A 112 -40.15 -8.26 -5.41
CA ASN A 112 -41.10 -8.97 -4.51
C ASN A 112 -40.48 -9.86 -3.41
N ALA A 113 -40.94 -9.87 -2.15
CA ALA A 113 -41.90 -9.06 -1.40
C ALA A 113 -41.79 -9.39 0.11
N ARG A 114 -42.34 -8.49 0.95
CA ARG A 114 -43.04 -8.75 2.23
C ARG A 114 -42.29 -8.71 3.58
N SER A 115 -42.26 -7.50 4.14
CA SER A 115 -42.80 -7.12 5.48
C SER A 115 -42.83 -8.15 6.61
N THR A 116 -42.06 -7.89 7.68
CA THR A 116 -42.57 -7.86 9.07
C THR A 116 -41.81 -6.84 9.92
N ARG A 117 -42.58 -5.93 10.52
CA ARG A 117 -42.21 -4.88 11.47
C ARG A 117 -41.97 -5.49 12.84
N ALA A 118 -40.76 -5.36 13.39
CA ALA A 118 -40.46 -5.69 14.79
C ALA A 118 -39.81 -4.49 15.51
N LYS A 119 -40.58 -3.97 16.47
CA LYS A 119 -40.29 -3.19 17.67
C LYS A 119 -38.91 -2.50 17.80
N ARG A 120 -38.99 -1.16 17.92
CA ARG A 120 -38.01 -0.22 18.49
C ARG A 120 -37.22 -0.85 19.65
N ALA A 121 -35.91 -0.98 19.45
CA ALA A 121 -34.92 -0.92 20.53
C ALA A 121 -34.31 0.49 20.55
N LYS A 122 -34.02 0.97 21.76
CA LYS A 122 -33.62 2.33 22.12
C LYS A 122 -32.41 2.84 21.30
N PRO A 123 -32.29 4.15 21.03
CA PRO A 123 -31.06 4.73 20.51
C PRO A 123 -29.96 4.48 21.54
N VAL A 124 -28.96 3.68 21.19
CA VAL A 124 -27.69 3.68 21.92
C VAL A 124 -27.02 4.98 21.51
N GLU A 125 -26.84 5.89 22.47
CA GLU A 125 -26.06 7.11 22.31
C GLU A 125 -24.73 6.77 21.61
N GLU A 126 -24.55 7.31 20.42
CA GLU A 126 -23.24 7.46 19.81
C GLU A 126 -22.40 8.34 20.75
N PRO A 127 -21.26 7.87 21.30
CA PRO A 127 -20.39 8.78 22.01
C PRO A 127 -19.77 9.70 20.97
N GLU A 128 -19.99 11.00 21.16
CA GLU A 128 -19.39 12.12 20.44
C GLU A 128 -17.91 11.87 20.11
N PRO A 129 -17.36 12.50 19.06
CA PRO A 129 -15.93 12.39 18.76
C PRO A 129 -15.13 12.92 19.95
N GLU A 130 -14.67 12.00 20.81
CA GLU A 130 -13.82 12.33 21.94
C GLU A 130 -12.63 13.14 21.43
N SER A 131 -12.48 14.35 21.95
CA SER A 131 -11.34 15.18 21.60
C SER A 131 -10.05 14.38 21.83
N PRO A 132 -9.00 14.57 20.99
CA PRO A 132 -7.73 13.86 21.14
C PRO A 132 -7.17 13.96 22.57
N ALA A 133 -7.46 15.05 23.27
CA ALA A 133 -7.07 15.27 24.65
C ALA A 133 -7.71 14.28 25.64
N VAL A 134 -8.97 13.90 25.44
CA VAL A 134 -9.69 12.93 26.27
C VAL A 134 -9.15 11.53 26.02
N LEU A 135 -8.94 11.17 24.75
CA LEU A 135 -8.32 9.91 24.34
C LEU A 135 -6.92 9.73 24.95
N HIS A 136 -6.10 10.78 24.92
CA HIS A 136 -4.75 10.71 25.49
C HIS A 136 -4.75 10.52 27.00
N THR A 137 -5.70 11.14 27.69
CA THR A 137 -5.86 11.01 29.15
C THR A 137 -6.36 9.62 29.52
N ARG A 138 -7.22 9.02 28.70
CA ARG A 138 -7.70 7.65 28.87
C ARG A 138 -6.61 6.60 28.63
N VAL A 139 -5.86 6.73 27.54
CA VAL A 139 -4.73 5.82 27.25
C VAL A 139 -3.67 5.92 28.34
N GLU A 140 -3.38 7.13 28.84
CA GLU A 140 -2.48 7.33 29.99
C GLU A 140 -2.99 6.62 31.26
N ALA A 141 -4.29 6.73 31.57
CA ALA A 141 -4.90 6.05 32.72
C ALA A 141 -4.90 4.51 32.60
N GLU A 142 -5.11 3.97 31.39
CA GLU A 142 -5.21 2.52 31.16
C GLU A 142 -3.85 1.83 30.95
N THR A 143 -2.83 2.56 30.48
CA THR A 143 -1.52 1.98 30.09
C THR A 143 -0.35 2.49 30.94
N GLY A 144 -0.53 3.56 31.72
CA GLY A 144 0.54 4.19 32.49
C GLY A 144 1.59 4.93 31.65
N ILE A 145 1.38 5.04 30.33
CA ILE A 145 2.27 5.75 29.42
C ILE A 145 2.05 7.25 29.59
N LYS A 146 3.14 8.01 29.72
CA LYS A 146 3.08 9.48 29.84
C LYS A 146 2.32 10.10 28.68
N LYS A 147 1.46 11.09 28.95
CA LYS A 147 0.69 11.82 27.92
C LYS A 147 1.49 12.28 26.70
N ALA A 148 2.76 12.68 26.90
CA ALA A 148 3.65 13.10 25.82
C ALA A 148 4.00 11.96 24.86
N ASP A 149 4.18 10.76 25.39
CA ASP A 149 4.50 9.56 24.62
C ASP A 149 3.23 9.02 23.93
N VAL A 150 2.07 9.09 24.59
CA VAL A 150 0.76 8.78 23.97
C VAL A 150 0.49 9.68 22.76
N LYS A 151 0.79 10.99 22.84
CA LYS A 151 0.65 11.90 21.70
C LYS A 151 1.52 11.49 20.51
N ARG A 152 2.74 11.03 20.77
CA ARG A 152 3.67 10.54 19.73
C ARG A 152 3.16 9.25 19.11
N LEU A 153 2.73 8.29 19.92
CA LEU A 153 2.11 7.04 19.46
C LEU A 153 0.88 7.31 18.59
N HIS A 154 -0.01 8.21 19.04
CA HIS A 154 -1.18 8.59 18.27
C HIS A 154 -0.83 9.21 16.92
N LYS A 155 0.22 10.05 16.87
CA LYS A 155 0.72 10.61 15.61
C LYS A 155 1.26 9.52 14.68
N ILE A 156 2.06 8.59 15.20
CA ILE A 156 2.57 7.45 14.41
C ILE A 156 1.42 6.64 13.81
N VAL A 157 0.37 6.37 14.59
CA VAL A 157 -0.82 5.66 14.12
C VAL A 157 -1.60 6.47 13.07
N GLN A 158 -1.67 7.81 13.20
CA GLN A 158 -2.32 8.68 12.21
C GLN A 158 -1.52 8.84 10.91
N ASP A 159 -0.19 8.77 10.98
CA ASP A 159 0.70 8.88 9.81
C ASP A 159 0.65 7.61 8.92
N ILE A 160 -0.05 6.55 9.36
CA ILE A 160 -0.28 5.34 8.56
C ILE A 160 -1.25 5.67 7.41
N ALA A 161 -0.71 5.75 6.19
CA ALA A 161 -1.45 6.17 4.99
C ALA A 161 -2.58 5.22 4.55
N ALA A 162 -2.55 3.95 4.94
CA ALA A 162 -3.59 2.97 4.61
C ALA A 162 -3.87 2.05 5.81
N PRO A 163 -5.14 1.76 6.14
CA PRO A 163 -5.47 0.90 7.28
C PRO A 163 -4.87 -0.49 7.08
N MET A 164 -4.06 -0.92 8.04
CA MET A 164 -3.43 -2.24 8.08
C MET A 164 -4.18 -3.15 9.07
N SER A 165 -3.86 -4.44 9.08
CA SER A 165 -4.32 -5.33 10.16
C SER A 165 -3.78 -4.84 11.51
N PRO A 166 -4.46 -5.12 12.64
CA PRO A 166 -4.00 -4.70 13.96
C PRO A 166 -2.59 -5.25 14.28
N GLU A 167 -2.29 -6.48 13.86
CA GLU A 167 -0.97 -7.11 14.02
C GLU A 167 0.14 -6.36 13.25
N HIS A 168 -0.14 -5.98 12.01
CA HIS A 168 0.82 -5.20 11.20
C HIS A 168 0.98 -3.78 11.72
N THR A 169 -0.10 -3.19 12.24
CA THR A 169 -0.07 -1.86 12.86
C THR A 169 0.79 -1.87 14.12
N LEU A 170 0.62 -2.87 14.98
CA LEU A 170 1.43 -3.06 16.17
C LEU A 170 2.91 -3.25 15.81
N THR A 171 3.20 -4.10 14.84
CA THR A 171 4.59 -4.34 14.37
C THR A 171 5.23 -3.05 13.83
N TYR A 172 4.46 -2.25 13.09
CA TYR A 172 4.92 -0.97 12.55
C TYR A 172 5.20 0.03 13.68
N VAL A 173 4.25 0.21 14.60
CA VAL A 173 4.40 1.14 15.73
C VAL A 173 5.56 0.72 16.64
N GLN A 174 5.77 -0.58 16.87
CA GLN A 174 6.94 -1.08 17.61
C GLN A 174 8.26 -0.61 16.99
N ARG A 175 8.41 -0.74 15.67
CA ARG A 175 9.61 -0.27 14.97
C ARG A 175 9.79 1.25 15.09
N GLU A 176 8.72 2.01 14.94
CA GLU A 176 8.77 3.47 15.06
C GLU A 176 9.13 3.92 16.49
N VAL A 177 8.64 3.20 17.51
CA VAL A 177 8.98 3.41 18.93
C VAL A 177 10.46 3.13 19.19
N GLU A 178 11.00 2.05 18.63
CA GLU A 178 12.43 1.72 18.71
C GLU A 178 13.30 2.79 18.02
N ILE A 179 12.93 3.22 16.82
CA ILE A 179 13.60 4.29 16.08
C ILE A 179 13.58 5.60 16.89
N ALA A 180 12.45 5.93 17.50
CA ALA A 180 12.27 7.11 18.33
C ALA A 180 12.90 6.99 19.73
N LYS A 181 13.51 5.84 20.06
CA LYS A 181 14.11 5.52 21.37
C LYS A 181 13.16 5.78 22.54
N MET A 182 11.87 5.52 22.34
CA MET A 182 10.85 5.72 23.37
C MET A 182 10.91 4.56 24.37
N LYS A 183 10.98 4.89 25.67
CA LYS A 183 10.99 3.91 26.75
C LYS A 183 9.55 3.56 27.14
N VAL A 184 8.93 2.67 26.37
CA VAL A 184 7.57 2.18 26.60
C VAL A 184 7.62 0.66 26.80
N ASP A 185 6.92 0.16 27.80
CA ASP A 185 6.78 -1.28 28.04
C ASP A 185 6.00 -1.96 26.90
N ALA A 186 6.39 -3.18 26.52
CA ALA A 186 5.80 -3.88 25.39
C ALA A 186 4.29 -4.18 25.58
N ASN A 187 3.87 -4.55 26.81
CA ASN A 187 2.47 -4.82 27.11
C ASN A 187 1.65 -3.52 27.16
N ALA A 188 2.26 -2.43 27.65
CA ALA A 188 1.63 -1.12 27.64
C ALA A 188 1.46 -0.58 26.21
N LEU A 189 2.43 -0.83 25.33
CA LEU A 189 2.40 -0.42 23.93
C LEU A 189 1.31 -1.14 23.14
N GLU A 190 1.19 -2.45 23.30
CA GLU A 190 0.14 -3.24 22.63
C GLU A 190 -1.26 -2.74 23.00
N LYS A 191 -1.52 -2.52 24.30
CA LYS A 191 -2.78 -1.96 24.78
C LYS A 191 -3.04 -0.55 24.24
N ALA A 192 -2.01 0.30 24.23
CA ALA A 192 -2.13 1.66 23.70
C ALA A 192 -2.47 1.66 22.20
N VAL A 193 -1.80 0.82 21.40
CA VAL A 193 -2.07 0.71 19.96
C VAL A 193 -3.48 0.19 19.70
N ALA A 194 -3.95 -0.80 20.46
CA ALA A 194 -5.32 -1.30 20.37
C ALA A 194 -6.35 -0.18 20.61
N LEU A 195 -6.18 0.59 21.69
CA LEU A 195 -7.08 1.72 22.02
C LEU A 195 -7.06 2.83 20.96
N LEU A 196 -5.89 3.11 20.37
CA LEU A 196 -5.72 4.15 19.35
C LEU A 196 -6.25 3.72 17.97
N THR A 197 -6.22 2.42 17.65
CA THR A 197 -6.67 1.89 16.34
C THR A 197 -8.15 1.52 16.31
N GLN A 198 -8.74 1.10 17.44
CA GLN A 198 -10.16 0.70 17.54
C GLN A 198 -11.13 1.83 17.16
N ARG A 199 -10.73 3.10 17.32
CA ARG A 199 -11.55 4.27 16.92
C ARG A 199 -11.33 4.72 15.48
N ASN A 200 -10.15 4.47 14.89
CA ASN A 200 -9.89 4.78 13.47
C ASN A 200 -10.70 3.90 12.52
N GLY A 201 -11.05 2.67 12.93
CA GLY A 201 -11.98 1.81 12.19
C GLY A 201 -13.42 2.32 12.16
N SER A 202 -13.81 3.20 13.09
CA SER A 202 -15.17 3.76 13.17
C SER A 202 -15.35 5.05 12.36
N GLN A 203 -14.26 5.74 11.98
CA GLN A 203 -14.34 6.91 11.09
C GLN A 203 -14.43 6.55 9.61
N ALA A 204 -14.13 5.31 9.21
CA ALA A 204 -14.12 4.90 7.80
C ALA A 204 -15.51 4.48 7.23
N VAL A 205 -16.58 4.50 8.04
CA VAL A 205 -17.93 4.05 7.62
C VAL A 205 -18.94 5.20 7.45
N SER A 206 -18.52 6.46 7.59
CA SER A 206 -19.43 7.62 7.54
C SER A 206 -19.13 8.59 6.40
N ALA A 207 -18.74 8.07 5.24
CA ALA A 207 -18.69 8.83 3.99
C ALA A 207 -19.07 7.91 2.81
N VAL A 208 -20.37 7.64 2.69
CA VAL A 208 -21.01 7.21 1.45
C VAL A 208 -21.98 8.31 1.04
#